data_AF-A0A8J8IZR8-F1
#
_entry.id   AF-A0A8J8IZR8-F1
#
_cell.length_a   1.000
_cell.length_b   1.000
_cell.length_c   1.000
_cell.angle_alpha   90.00
_cell.angle_beta   90.00
_cell.angle_gamma   90.00
#
_symmetry.space_group_name_H-M   'P 1'
#
loop_
_entity.id
_entity.type
_entity.pdbx_description
1 polymer ?
#
loop_
_entity_poly.entity_id
_entity_poly.type
_entity_poly.pdbx_seq_one_letter_code
_entity_poly.pdbx_strand_id
1 'polypeptide(L)'
;MWGPINIAEILVDYFRHMRKDFRAIPLFIVLVCIPSAIAYIFYLTVTPGAEFYKGMITISSILIPLLLNLLMIVYYSVERTNKTEETKIEYLEHINSTISMTIFLSILLLFIAILFSGKDYTPQELQIIIFYLIGFLITNITIILTRIYRLIRYEINDIKNN
;
A
#
# COMPACT_ATOMS: atom_id res chain seq x y z
N MET A 1 2.56 -21.33 -13.42
CA MET A 1 2.32 -22.20 -12.24
C MET A 1 1.69 -21.33 -11.17
N TRP A 2 0.49 -21.67 -10.70
CA TRP A 2 -0.17 -20.96 -9.61
C TRP A 2 0.34 -21.55 -8.29
N GLY A 3 1.38 -20.95 -7.72
CA GLY A 3 1.79 -21.24 -6.35
C GLY A 3 0.76 -20.66 -5.37
N PRO A 4 0.58 -21.26 -4.17
CA PRO A 4 -0.25 -20.65 -3.14
C PRO A 4 0.24 -19.22 -2.83
N ILE A 5 -0.69 -18.30 -2.58
CA ILE A 5 -0.34 -16.93 -2.16
C ILE A 5 0.45 -17.02 -0.86
N ASN A 6 1.75 -16.77 -0.93
CA ASN A 6 2.63 -16.84 0.21
C ASN A 6 2.65 -15.49 0.92
N ILE A 7 1.71 -15.29 1.85
CA ILE A 7 1.59 -14.05 2.62
C ILE A 7 2.89 -13.73 3.36
N ALA A 8 3.61 -14.75 3.86
CA ALA A 8 4.88 -14.56 4.54
C ALA A 8 5.95 -13.97 3.61
N GLU A 9 5.98 -14.40 2.34
CA GLU A 9 6.89 -13.87 1.33
C GLU A 9 6.57 -12.40 1.00
N ILE A 10 5.28 -12.08 0.79
CA ILE A 10 4.84 -10.68 0.59
C ILE A 10 5.31 -9.78 1.73
N LEU A 11 5.15 -10.23 2.99
CA LEU A 11 5.59 -9.48 4.16
C LEU A 11 7.12 -9.35 4.20
N VAL A 12 7.85 -10.46 4.07
CA VAL A 12 9.32 -10.48 4.16
C VAL A 12 9.94 -9.59 3.08
N ASP A 13 9.47 -9.70 1.84
CA ASP A 13 9.97 -8.90 0.73
C ASP A 13 9.62 -7.43 0.93
N TYR A 14 8.39 -7.11 1.36
CA TYR A 14 8.00 -5.75 1.71
C TYR A 14 8.95 -5.12 2.75
N PHE A 15 9.19 -5.81 3.87
CA PHE A 15 10.10 -5.30 4.91
C PHE A 15 11.54 -5.17 4.40
N ARG A 16 12.01 -6.12 3.59
CA ARG A 16 13.35 -6.09 2.98
C ARG A 16 13.51 -4.87 2.08
N HIS A 17 12.57 -4.61 1.17
CA HIS A 17 12.61 -3.49 0.25
C HIS A 17 12.44 -2.14 0.97
N MET A 18 11.54 -2.06 1.96
CA MET A 18 11.38 -0.86 2.79
C MET A 18 12.65 -0.49 3.55
N ARG A 19 13.38 -1.48 4.08
CA ARG A 19 14.67 -1.25 4.75
C ARG A 19 15.73 -0.72 3.79
N LYS A 20 15.71 -1.17 2.53
CA LYS A 20 16.65 -0.73 1.49
C LYS A 20 16.34 0.70 1.01
N ASP A 21 15.06 1.06 0.90
CA ASP A 21 14.61 2.37 0.39
C ASP A 21 14.72 3.49 1.41
N PHE A 22 14.41 3.20 2.68
CA PHE A 22 14.37 4.21 3.74
C PHE A 22 15.60 4.16 4.64
N ARG A 23 16.81 3.93 4.10
CA ARG A 23 18.05 3.87 4.92
C ARG A 23 18.25 5.08 5.85
N ALA A 24 17.80 6.25 5.43
CA ALA A 24 17.93 7.50 6.19
C ALA A 24 16.88 7.67 7.31
N ILE A 25 15.75 6.95 7.24
CA ILE A 25 14.67 7.05 8.21
C ILE A 25 14.50 5.69 8.90
N PRO A 26 14.60 5.60 10.23
CA PRO A 26 14.37 4.36 10.94
C PRO A 26 13.06 3.68 10.50
N LEU A 27 13.13 2.40 10.14
CA LEU A 27 11.99 1.62 9.64
C LEU A 27 10.79 1.68 10.60
N PHE A 28 11.06 1.73 11.91
CA PHE A 28 10.05 1.92 12.95
C PHE A 28 9.22 3.21 12.77
N ILE A 29 9.84 4.30 12.33
CA ILE A 29 9.12 5.56 12.10
C ILE A 29 8.16 5.42 10.92
N VAL A 30 8.63 4.83 9.83
CA VAL A 30 7.83 4.68 8.60
C VAL A 30 6.68 3.69 8.78
N LEU A 31 6.92 2.61 9.52
CA LEU A 31 5.95 1.51 9.65
C LEU A 31 5.08 1.60 10.90
N VAL A 32 5.49 2.34 11.92
CA VAL A 32 4.74 2.46 13.18
C VAL A 32 4.35 3.91 13.44
N CYS A 33 5.31 4.83 13.57
CA CYS A 33 5.00 6.21 14.00
C CYS A 33 4.08 6.96 13.02
N ILE A 34 4.35 6.92 11.72
CA ILE A 34 3.54 7.62 10.71
C ILE A 34 2.12 7.03 10.64
N PRO A 35 1.93 5.70 10.46
CA PRO A 35 0.61 5.09 10.51
C PRO A 35 -0.16 5.37 11.81
N SER A 36 0.51 5.30 12.96
CA SER A 36 -0.10 5.60 14.26
C SER A 36 -0.52 7.06 14.38
N ALA A 37 0.26 8.01 13.85
CA ALA A 37 -0.13 9.41 13.84
C ALA A 37 -1.39 9.65 12.99
N ILE A 38 -1.47 9.02 11.81
CA ILE A 38 -2.66 9.07 10.97
C ILE A 38 -3.84 8.42 11.68
N ALA A 39 -3.63 7.24 12.28
CA ALA A 39 -4.66 6.51 13.02
C ALA A 39 -5.23 7.34 14.18
N TYR A 40 -4.38 8.06 14.90
CA TYR A 40 -4.80 8.95 15.98
C TYR A 40 -5.69 10.09 15.47
N ILE A 41 -5.36 10.69 14.32
CA ILE A 41 -6.21 11.71 13.68
C ILE A 41 -7.59 11.11 13.35
N PHE A 42 -7.64 9.92 12.76
CA PHE A 42 -8.90 9.24 12.46
C PHE A 42 -9.69 8.91 13.73
N TYR A 43 -9.02 8.44 14.78
CA TYR A 43 -9.65 8.13 16.06
C TYR A 43 -10.35 9.35 16.68
N LEU A 44 -9.75 10.54 16.57
CA LEU A 44 -10.33 11.78 17.08
C LEU A 44 -11.46 12.35 16.21
N THR A 45 -11.48 12.03 14.92
CA THR A 45 -12.37 12.68 13.92
C THR A 45 -13.51 11.80 13.44
N VAL A 46 -13.38 10.48 13.57
CA VAL A 46 -14.32 9.51 12.99
C VAL A 46 -14.89 8.62 14.08
N THR A 47 -16.22 8.62 14.20
CA THR A 47 -16.94 7.63 15.01
C THR A 47 -17.37 6.48 14.11
N PRO A 48 -16.81 5.27 14.28
CA PRO A 48 -17.12 4.15 13.40
C PRO A 48 -18.52 3.61 13.69
N GLY A 49 -19.35 3.54 12.65
CA GLY A 49 -20.67 2.90 12.66
C GLY A 49 -20.93 2.18 11.35
N ALA A 50 -22.15 1.66 11.15
CA ALA A 50 -22.49 0.88 9.95
C ALA A 50 -22.16 1.59 8.63
N GLU A 51 -22.45 2.89 8.52
CA GLU A 51 -22.17 3.69 7.32
C GLU A 51 -20.66 3.86 7.05
N PHE A 52 -19.84 3.94 8.10
CA PHE A 52 -18.39 3.98 7.95
C PHE A 52 -17.86 2.68 7.33
N TYR A 53 -18.35 1.52 7.80
CA TYR A 53 -17.95 0.22 7.25
C TYR A 53 -18.42 0.01 5.81
N LYS A 54 -19.64 0.45 5.46
CA LYS A 54 -20.11 0.45 4.07
C LYS A 54 -19.24 1.32 3.16
N GLY A 55 -18.81 2.49 3.65
CA GLY A 55 -17.85 3.35 2.97
C GLY A 55 -16.52 2.66 2.74
N MET A 56 -15.97 1.98 3.75
CA MET A 56 -14.74 1.20 3.63
C MET A 56 -14.85 0.06 2.62
N ILE A 57 -15.98 -0.66 2.59
CA ILE A 57 -16.24 -1.73 1.60
C ILE A 57 -16.16 -1.14 0.18
N THR A 58 -16.85 -0.02 -0.04
CA THR A 58 -16.86 0.67 -1.33
C THR A 58 -15.45 1.09 -1.74
N ILE A 59 -14.72 1.78 -0.87
CA ILE A 59 -13.37 2.28 -1.15
C ILE A 59 -12.42 1.11 -1.45
N SER A 60 -12.43 0.07 -0.62
CA SER A 60 -11.56 -1.10 -0.80
C SER A 60 -11.84 -1.85 -2.09
N SER A 61 -13.13 -1.97 -2.47
CA SER A 61 -13.56 -2.63 -3.71
C SER A 61 -13.12 -1.87 -4.97
N ILE A 62 -12.98 -0.55 -4.89
CA ILE A 62 -12.45 0.28 -5.98
C ILE A 62 -10.91 0.26 -5.98
N LEU A 63 -10.30 0.32 -4.79
CA LEU A 63 -8.86 0.44 -4.63
C LEU A 63 -8.12 -0.82 -5.10
N ILE A 64 -8.64 -2.02 -4.83
CA ILE A 64 -7.98 -3.28 -5.22
C ILE A 64 -7.81 -3.39 -6.75
N PRO A 65 -8.86 -3.25 -7.59
CA PRO A 65 -8.69 -3.22 -9.05
C PRO A 65 -7.77 -2.10 -9.53
N LEU A 66 -7.84 -0.92 -8.91
CA LEU A 66 -6.99 0.21 -9.29
C LEU A 66 -5.51 -0.10 -9.05
N LEU A 67 -5.16 -0.71 -7.93
CA LEU A 67 -3.79 -1.09 -7.60
C LEU A 67 -3.27 -2.20 -8.52
N LEU A 68 -4.12 -3.16 -8.90
CA LEU A 68 -3.77 -4.18 -9.89
C LEU A 68 -3.49 -3.56 -11.28
N ASN A 69 -4.34 -2.62 -11.70
CA ASN A 69 -4.12 -1.89 -12.95
C ASN A 69 -2.83 -1.06 -12.90
N LEU A 70 -2.56 -0.42 -11.77
CA LEU A 70 -1.33 0.34 -11.56
C LEU A 70 -0.08 -0.54 -11.67
N LEU A 71 -0.13 -1.75 -11.10
CA LEU A 71 0.96 -2.73 -11.21
C LEU A 71 1.25 -3.08 -12.69
N MET A 72 0.19 -3.32 -13.47
CA MET A 72 0.32 -3.60 -14.90
C MET A 72 0.92 -2.41 -15.67
N ILE A 73 0.46 -1.19 -15.40
CA ILE A 73 0.98 0.03 -16.06
C ILE A 73 2.47 0.20 -15.75
N VAL A 74 2.86 0.06 -14.48
CA VAL A 74 4.27 0.15 -14.08
C VAL A 74 5.10 -0.92 -14.79
N TYR A 75 4.61 -2.16 -14.85
CA TYR A 75 5.29 -3.25 -15.53
C TYR A 75 5.60 -2.89 -16.99
N TYR A 76 4.59 -2.44 -17.74
CA TYR A 76 4.76 -2.01 -19.13
C TYR A 76 5.65 -0.78 -19.29
N SER A 77 5.61 0.18 -18.34
CA SER A 77 6.48 1.36 -18.36
C SER A 77 7.94 0.94 -18.21
N VAL A 78 8.25 0.11 -17.22
CA VAL A 78 9.62 -0.34 -16.95
C VAL A 78 10.15 -1.21 -18.08
N GLU A 79 9.33 -2.08 -18.67
CA GLU A 79 9.69 -2.90 -19.83
C GLU A 79 10.25 -2.04 -20.98
N ARG A 80 9.61 -0.89 -21.24
CA ARG A 80 9.97 0.06 -22.31
C ARG A 80 11.19 0.96 -22.01
N THR A 81 11.71 0.98 -20.78
CA THR A 81 12.89 1.80 -20.45
C THR A 81 14.18 1.21 -21.00
N ASN A 82 15.20 2.02 -21.28
CA ASN A 82 16.51 1.55 -21.77
C ASN A 82 17.52 1.20 -20.64
N LYS A 83 17.04 0.98 -19.41
CA LYS A 83 17.92 0.64 -18.27
C LYS A 83 18.55 -0.75 -18.41
N THR A 84 19.65 -0.98 -17.70
CA THR A 84 20.22 -2.33 -17.50
C THR A 84 19.17 -3.25 -16.86
N GLU A 85 19.13 -4.51 -17.28
CA GLU A 85 18.12 -5.47 -16.81
C GLU A 85 18.07 -5.57 -15.27
N GLU A 86 19.21 -5.54 -14.60
CA GLU A 86 19.30 -5.58 -13.13
C GLU A 86 18.55 -4.43 -12.45
N THR A 87 18.67 -3.20 -12.97
CA THR A 87 17.99 -2.03 -12.40
C THR A 87 16.48 -2.07 -12.64
N LYS A 88 16.05 -2.66 -13.77
CA LYS A 88 14.62 -2.86 -14.08
C LYS A 88 14.00 -3.86 -13.10
N ILE A 89 14.66 -4.99 -12.90
CA ILE A 89 14.21 -6.07 -12.01
C ILE A 89 14.10 -5.54 -10.58
N GLU A 90 15.14 -4.89 -10.06
CA GLU A 90 15.10 -4.31 -8.72
C GLU A 90 13.92 -3.33 -8.56
N TYR A 91 13.70 -2.46 -9.53
CA TYR A 91 12.62 -1.49 -9.45
C TYR A 91 11.22 -2.15 -9.46
N LEU A 92 11.04 -3.17 -10.31
CA LEU A 92 9.82 -3.94 -10.38
C LEU A 92 9.55 -4.71 -9.08
N GLU A 93 10.59 -5.31 -8.47
CA GLU A 93 10.47 -6.00 -7.18
C GLU A 93 10.02 -5.04 -6.07
N HIS A 94 10.61 -3.84 -6.01
CA HIS A 94 10.25 -2.83 -5.02
C HIS A 94 8.79 -2.37 -5.20
N ILE A 95 8.35 -2.07 -6.42
CA ILE A 95 6.96 -1.67 -6.66
C ILE A 95 6.00 -2.84 -6.40
N ASN A 96 6.31 -4.02 -6.93
CA ASN A 96 5.47 -5.20 -6.78
C ASN A 96 5.24 -5.53 -5.31
N SER A 97 6.30 -5.64 -4.51
CA SER A 97 6.17 -5.93 -3.06
C SER A 97 5.30 -4.91 -2.33
N THR A 98 5.39 -3.63 -2.68
CA THR A 98 4.62 -2.57 -2.01
C THR A 98 3.17 -2.53 -2.49
N ILE A 99 2.91 -2.73 -3.78
CA ILE A 99 1.54 -2.85 -4.31
C ILE A 99 0.88 -4.11 -3.77
N SER A 100 1.56 -5.25 -3.76
CA SER A 100 1.05 -6.51 -3.18
C SER A 100 0.71 -6.36 -1.70
N MET A 101 1.57 -5.70 -0.91
CA MET A 101 1.27 -5.40 0.49
C MET A 101 0.04 -4.49 0.63
N THR A 102 -0.10 -3.48 -0.23
CA THR A 102 -1.25 -2.56 -0.23
C THR A 102 -2.55 -3.27 -0.60
N ILE A 103 -2.50 -4.17 -1.58
CA ILE A 103 -3.64 -5.02 -1.96
C ILE A 103 -4.01 -5.94 -0.80
N PHE A 104 -3.04 -6.58 -0.17
CA PHE A 104 -3.27 -7.44 1.00
C PHE A 104 -3.96 -6.66 2.14
N LEU A 105 -3.47 -5.46 2.48
CA LEU A 105 -4.09 -4.59 3.48
C LEU A 105 -5.51 -4.19 3.09
N SER A 106 -5.75 -3.89 1.82
CA SER A 106 -7.08 -3.53 1.32
C SER A 106 -8.07 -4.70 1.43
N ILE A 107 -7.63 -5.92 1.13
CA ILE A 107 -8.44 -7.14 1.28
C ILE A 107 -8.72 -7.41 2.76
N LEU A 108 -7.72 -7.25 3.64
CA LEU A 108 -7.89 -7.41 5.08
C LEU A 108 -8.91 -6.42 5.64
N LEU A 109 -8.80 -5.14 5.25
CA LEU A 109 -9.75 -4.08 5.64
C LEU A 109 -11.15 -4.35 5.10
N LEU A 110 -11.27 -4.84 3.86
CA LEU A 110 -12.56 -5.24 3.27
C LEU A 110 -13.20 -6.36 4.09
N PHE A 111 -12.44 -7.39 4.45
CA PHE A 111 -12.95 -8.51 5.25
C PHE A 111 -13.42 -8.05 6.63
N ILE A 112 -12.61 -7.22 7.31
CA ILE A 112 -13.00 -6.63 8.61
C ILE A 112 -14.27 -5.78 8.44
N ALA A 113 -14.34 -4.92 7.43
CA ALA A 113 -15.50 -4.06 7.20
C ALA A 113 -16.78 -4.87 6.95
N ILE A 114 -16.71 -5.99 6.21
CA ILE A 114 -17.85 -6.88 6.01
C ILE A 114 -18.33 -7.48 7.33
N LEU A 115 -17.42 -7.93 8.20
CA LEU A 115 -17.76 -8.53 9.51
C LEU A 115 -18.46 -7.54 10.45
N PHE A 116 -18.16 -6.25 10.34
CA PHE A 116 -18.71 -5.20 11.20
C PHE A 116 -19.81 -4.34 10.54
N SER A 117 -20.06 -4.50 9.24
CA SER A 117 -21.07 -3.75 8.48
C SER A 117 -22.49 -3.84 9.06
N GLY A 118 -22.82 -4.97 9.71
CA GLY A 118 -24.11 -5.19 10.37
C GLY A 118 -24.12 -4.93 11.88
N LYS A 119 -23.05 -4.35 12.45
CA LYS A 119 -22.93 -4.09 13.89
C LYS A 119 -22.92 -2.59 14.15
N ASP A 120 -23.74 -2.15 15.10
CA ASP A 120 -23.79 -0.75 15.54
C ASP A 120 -22.70 -0.42 16.57
N TYR A 121 -21.96 -1.43 17.04
CA TYR A 121 -20.89 -1.27 18.00
C TYR A 121 -19.67 -2.10 17.63
N THR A 122 -18.51 -1.44 17.69
CA THR A 122 -17.20 -2.07 17.56
C THR A 122 -16.39 -1.79 18.83
N PRO A 123 -15.85 -2.82 19.50
CA PRO A 123 -14.97 -2.65 20.67
C PRO A 123 -13.82 -1.67 20.38
N GLN A 124 -13.45 -0.86 21.38
CA GLN A 124 -12.46 0.21 21.22
C GLN A 124 -11.10 -0.34 20.74
N GLU A 125 -10.69 -1.52 21.20
CA GLU A 125 -9.44 -2.17 20.80
C GLU A 125 -9.44 -2.47 19.29
N LEU A 126 -10.57 -2.92 18.76
CA LEU A 126 -10.73 -3.20 17.33
C LEU A 126 -10.80 -1.91 16.51
N GLN A 127 -11.38 -0.84 17.04
CA GLN A 127 -11.37 0.48 16.38
C GLN A 127 -9.93 0.98 16.20
N ILE A 128 -9.09 0.87 17.23
CA ILE A 128 -7.67 1.26 17.18
C ILE A 128 -6.95 0.47 16.09
N ILE A 129 -7.16 -0.85 16.02
CA ILE A 129 -6.55 -1.71 14.99
C ILE A 129 -7.02 -1.28 13.59
N ILE A 130 -8.31 -1.01 13.40
CA ILE A 130 -8.86 -0.60 12.11
C ILE A 130 -8.27 0.74 11.66
N PHE A 131 -8.21 1.74 12.54
CA PHE A 131 -7.61 3.03 12.21
C PHE A 131 -6.10 2.93 11.95
N TYR A 132 -5.39 2.06 12.68
CA TYR A 132 -4.00 1.76 12.38
C TYR A 132 -3.83 1.17 10.98
N LEU A 133 -4.65 0.18 10.62
CA LEU A 133 -4.63 -0.43 9.29
C LEU A 133 -4.95 0.58 8.19
N ILE A 134 -5.89 1.51 8.41
CA ILE A 134 -6.19 2.61 7.49
C ILE A 134 -4.99 3.55 7.36
N GLY A 135 -4.39 3.97 8.47
CA GLY A 135 -3.19 4.81 8.46
C GLY A 135 -2.01 4.13 7.74
N PHE A 136 -1.87 2.82 7.92
CA PHE A 136 -0.85 2.02 7.26
C PHE A 136 -1.12 1.88 5.76
N LEU A 137 -2.38 1.71 5.36
CA LEU A 137 -2.80 1.70 3.97
C LEU A 137 -2.48 3.05 3.29
N ILE A 138 -2.85 4.18 3.90
CA ILE A 138 -2.59 5.52 3.37
C ILE A 138 -1.08 5.74 3.19
N THR A 139 -0.29 5.37 4.20
CA THR A 139 1.18 5.48 4.12
C THR A 139 1.74 4.70 2.93
N ASN A 140 1.28 3.47 2.72
CA ASN A 140 1.70 2.64 1.59
C ASN A 140 1.29 3.24 0.24
N ILE A 141 0.07 3.77 0.12
CA ILE A 141 -0.38 4.48 -1.09
C ILE A 141 0.54 5.68 -1.37
N THR A 142 0.88 6.48 -0.36
CA THR A 142 1.80 7.61 -0.53
C THR A 142 3.19 7.18 -1.01
N ILE A 143 3.71 6.06 -0.50
CA ILE A 143 4.99 5.48 -0.94
C ILE A 143 4.91 5.08 -2.40
N ILE A 144 3.85 4.37 -2.82
CA ILE A 144 3.62 3.96 -4.21
C ILE A 144 3.59 5.18 -5.13
N LEU A 145 2.78 6.19 -4.80
CA LEU A 145 2.66 7.42 -5.59
C LEU A 145 3.99 8.14 -5.74
N THR A 146 4.77 8.23 -4.65
CA THR A 146 6.09 8.87 -4.67
C THR A 146 7.07 8.12 -5.57
N ARG A 147 7.05 6.77 -5.56
CA ARG A 147 7.88 5.95 -6.44
C ARG A 147 7.50 6.14 -7.90
N ILE A 148 6.22 6.03 -8.23
CA ILE A 148 5.72 6.20 -9.61
C ILE A 148 6.04 7.60 -10.12
N TYR A 149 5.82 8.64 -9.32
CA TYR A 149 6.19 10.01 -9.68
C TYR A 149 7.69 10.14 -10.00
N ARG A 150 8.56 9.54 -9.19
CA ARG A 150 10.00 9.52 -9.46
C ARG A 150 10.30 8.83 -10.77
N LEU A 151 9.73 7.64 -11.03
CA LEU A 151 9.93 6.90 -12.28
C LEU A 151 9.59 7.75 -13.50
N ILE A 152 8.38 8.31 -13.52
CA ILE A 152 7.89 9.11 -14.65
C ILE A 152 8.78 10.33 -14.84
N ARG A 153 9.16 11.02 -13.75
CA ARG A 153 10.05 12.19 -13.83
C ARG A 153 11.42 11.83 -14.39
N TYR A 154 11.97 10.67 -14.02
CA TYR A 154 13.22 10.18 -14.58
C TYR A 154 13.09 9.86 -16.07
N GLU A 155 12.04 9.14 -16.49
CA GLU A 155 11.79 8.84 -17.92
C GLU A 155 11.67 10.13 -18.75
N ILE A 156 10.95 11.14 -18.25
CA ILE A 156 10.82 12.44 -18.93
C ILE A 156 12.19 13.12 -19.07
N ASN A 157 13.04 13.07 -18.05
CA ASN A 157 14.37 13.69 -18.11
C ASN A 157 15.31 12.93 -19.06
N ASP A 158 15.21 11.61 -19.13
CA ASP A 158 16.01 10.78 -20.03
C ASP A 158 15.66 11.05 -21.50
N ILE A 159 14.37 11.23 -21.80
CA ILE A 159 13.89 11.61 -23.14
C ILE A 159 14.34 13.03 -23.52
N LYS A 160 14.44 13.95 -22.57
CA LYS A 160 14.86 15.35 -22.84
C LYS A 160 16.36 15.51 -23.06
N ASN A 161 17.17 14.60 -22.50
CA ASN A 161 18.62 14.68 -22.53
C ASN A 161 19.25 13.82 -23.65
N ASN A 162 18.44 13.03 -24.37
CA ASN A 162 18.80 12.32 -25.61
C ASN A 162 18.18 13.03 -26.82
#